data_AF-A0A401QMH3-F1
#
_entry.id   AF-A0A401QMH3-F1
#
_cell.length_a   1.000
_cell.length_b   1.000
_cell.length_c   1.000
_cell.angle_alpha   90.00
_cell.angle_beta   90.00
_cell.angle_gamma   90.00
#
_symmetry.space_group_name_H-M   'P 1'
#
loop_
_entity.id
_entity.type
_entity.pdbx_description
1 polymer ?
#
loop_
_entity_poly.entity_id
_entity_poly.type
_entity_poly.pdbx_seq_one_letter_code
_entity_poly.pdbx_strand_id
1 'polypeptide(L)'
;EHEWFKLDLPKYLFPEDPAYSTSMIDDEALKEVCEKFECSEEEVLNCLYSRNHQDPLAVAYHLIIDNRRIMNEAKDFYLASSPPDSASFLDDQHFVSRVHPERVPFLLAEAAPRPRHTLDELNPQKSKHPGVRRAKWHLGIRSQSRPNDIMAEVCRAMKQLGYEWKVRNSGAMG
;
A
#
# COMPACT_ATOMS: atom_id res chain seq x y z
N GLU A 1 14.82 -4.66 -4.92
CA GLU A 1 16.19 -4.14 -4.69
C GLU A 1 17.23 -5.19 -5.07
N HIS A 2 17.28 -5.61 -6.35
CA HIS A 2 18.20 -6.68 -6.72
C HIS A 2 19.62 -6.11 -6.92
N GLU A 3 20.63 -6.71 -6.29
CA GLU A 3 22.03 -6.25 -6.34
C GLU A 3 22.58 -6.19 -7.79
N TRP A 4 22.28 -7.19 -8.64
CA TRP A 4 22.62 -7.14 -10.07
C TRP A 4 22.18 -5.84 -10.76
N PHE A 5 21.00 -5.32 -10.41
CA PHE A 5 20.41 -4.14 -11.04
C PHE A 5 20.98 -2.83 -10.49
N LYS A 6 21.62 -2.87 -9.33
CA LYS A 6 22.29 -1.71 -8.71
C LYS A 6 23.70 -1.48 -9.26
N LEU A 7 24.29 -2.48 -9.93
CA LEU A 7 25.60 -2.35 -10.56
C LEU A 7 25.54 -1.35 -11.72
N ASP A 8 26.39 -0.32 -11.67
CA ASP A 8 26.49 0.75 -12.65
C ASP A 8 25.16 1.44 -13.00
N LEU A 9 24.18 1.41 -12.08
CA LEU A 9 22.86 1.98 -12.29
C LEU A 9 22.98 3.51 -12.40
N PRO A 10 22.69 4.11 -13.57
CA PRO A 10 22.79 5.54 -13.71
C PRO A 10 21.79 6.23 -12.79
N LYS A 11 22.28 7.16 -11.96
CA LYS A 11 21.48 7.86 -10.93
C LYS A 11 20.28 8.62 -11.49
N TYR A 12 20.27 8.94 -12.78
CA TYR A 12 19.15 9.62 -13.43
C TYR A 12 17.97 8.69 -13.78
N LEU A 13 18.16 7.36 -13.77
CA LEU A 13 17.07 6.40 -14.03
C LEU A 13 16.13 6.26 -12.83
N PHE A 14 16.69 6.43 -11.63
CA PHE A 14 15.97 6.50 -10.37
C PHE A 14 16.53 7.72 -9.65
N PRO A 15 16.15 8.93 -10.09
CA PRO A 15 16.55 10.12 -9.37
C PRO A 15 16.13 9.93 -7.91
N GLU A 16 17.04 10.21 -6.98
CA GLU A 16 16.64 10.43 -5.59
C GLU A 16 15.47 11.40 -5.63
N ASP A 17 14.43 11.11 -4.82
CA ASP A 17 13.17 11.85 -4.75
C ASP A 17 13.41 13.33 -5.14
N PRO A 18 12.69 13.91 -6.12
CA PRO A 18 12.95 15.28 -6.60
C PRO A 18 13.17 16.30 -5.48
N ALA A 19 12.57 16.05 -4.31
CA ALA A 19 12.83 16.70 -3.03
C ALA A 19 14.32 16.86 -2.63
N TYR A 20 15.23 15.99 -3.07
CA TYR A 20 16.67 16.03 -2.79
C TYR A 20 17.47 16.83 -3.82
N SER A 21 16.93 17.05 -5.03
CA SER A 21 17.62 17.79 -6.08
C SER A 21 17.30 19.28 -5.99
N THR A 22 18.22 20.06 -5.43
CA THR A 22 18.09 21.54 -5.37
C THR A 22 18.16 22.22 -6.74
N SER A 23 18.43 21.45 -7.80
CA SER A 23 18.58 21.95 -9.17
C SER A 23 17.33 21.80 -10.03
N MET A 24 16.32 21.04 -9.58
CA MET A 24 15.07 20.84 -10.29
C MET A 24 13.91 21.34 -9.43
N ILE A 25 12.93 22.01 -10.05
CA ILE A 25 11.73 22.47 -9.37
C ILE A 25 10.75 21.29 -9.31
N ASP A 26 10.18 21.05 -8.14
CA ASP A 26 9.16 20.03 -7.89
C ASP A 26 7.80 20.62 -8.28
N ASP A 27 7.28 20.18 -9.42
CA ASP A 27 6.02 20.67 -9.99
C ASP A 27 4.84 20.49 -9.04
N GLU A 28 4.84 19.43 -8.23
CA GLU A 28 3.75 19.13 -7.30
C GLU A 28 3.82 20.04 -6.08
N ALA A 29 5.01 20.40 -5.59
CA ALA A 29 5.19 21.38 -4.53
C ALA A 29 4.88 22.79 -5.05
N LEU A 30 5.27 23.12 -6.28
CA LEU A 30 4.95 24.38 -6.95
C LEU A 30 3.43 24.57 -7.05
N LYS A 31 2.72 23.57 -7.57
CA LYS A 31 1.27 23.57 -7.70
C LYS A 31 0.57 23.70 -6.34
N GLU A 32 1.07 23.02 -5.31
CA GLU A 32 0.52 23.08 -3.95
C GLU A 32 0.67 24.48 -3.34
N VAL A 33 1.79 25.18 -3.58
CA VAL A 33 1.95 26.59 -3.17
C VAL A 33 0.97 27.48 -3.94
N CYS A 34 0.84 27.30 -5.26
CA CYS A 34 -0.07 28.08 -6.08
C CYS A 34 -1.53 27.94 -5.60
N GLU A 35 -1.97 26.71 -5.30
CA GLU A 35 -3.33 26.44 -4.79
C GLU A 35 -3.55 27.04 -3.39
N LYS A 36 -2.60 26.89 -2.47
CA LYS A 36 -2.76 27.33 -1.07
C LYS A 36 -2.66 28.84 -0.88
N PHE A 37 -1.87 29.51 -1.72
CA PHE A 37 -1.62 30.95 -1.63
C PHE A 37 -2.34 31.75 -2.72
N GLU A 38 -3.14 31.07 -3.55
CA GLU A 38 -3.91 31.67 -4.65
C GLU A 38 -3.04 32.53 -5.59
N CYS A 39 -1.83 32.04 -5.89
CA CYS A 39 -0.85 32.72 -6.72
C CYS A 39 -0.53 31.94 -8.00
N SER A 40 0.10 32.60 -8.96
CA SER A 40 0.52 31.99 -10.22
C SER A 40 1.86 31.28 -10.08
N GLU A 41 2.07 30.27 -10.93
CA GLU A 41 3.37 29.57 -11.01
C GLU A 41 4.52 30.54 -11.28
N GLU A 42 4.29 31.54 -12.13
CA GLU A 42 5.31 32.55 -12.47
C GLU A 42 5.77 33.35 -11.25
N GLU A 43 4.87 33.71 -10.34
CA GLU A 43 5.22 34.42 -9.10
C GLU A 43 6.09 33.56 -8.19
N VAL A 44 5.72 32.29 -7.97
CA VAL A 44 6.50 31.37 -7.14
C VAL A 44 7.87 31.10 -7.78
N LEU A 45 7.91 30.88 -9.09
CA LEU A 45 9.15 30.67 -9.84
C LEU A 45 10.08 31.88 -9.76
N ASN A 46 9.55 33.10 -9.90
CA ASN A 46 10.32 34.33 -9.75
C ASN A 46 10.94 34.44 -8.36
N CYS A 47 10.19 34.11 -7.31
CA CYS A 47 10.72 34.07 -5.93
C CYS A 47 11.85 33.04 -5.80
N LEU A 48 11.69 31.83 -6.34
CA LEU A 48 12.70 30.77 -6.29
C LEU A 48 13.97 31.14 -7.09
N TYR A 49 13.83 31.70 -8.29
CA TYR A 49 14.96 32.11 -9.13
C TYR A 49 15.69 33.35 -8.60
N SER A 50 14.97 34.27 -7.93
CA SER A 50 15.57 35.45 -7.29
C SER A 50 16.52 35.08 -6.14
N ARG A 51 16.50 33.82 -5.67
CA ARG A 51 17.25 33.31 -4.50
C ARG A 51 17.02 34.12 -3.22
N ASN A 52 15.91 34.85 -3.13
CA ASN A 52 15.51 35.49 -1.90
C ASN A 52 14.83 34.48 -0.98
N HIS A 53 15.64 33.75 -0.21
CA HIS A 53 15.18 32.68 0.68
C HIS A 53 14.25 33.15 1.82
N GLN A 54 14.04 34.46 1.99
CA GLN A 54 13.12 35.03 2.98
C GLN A 54 11.72 35.31 2.41
N ASP A 55 11.52 35.14 1.10
CA ASP A 55 10.22 35.33 0.48
C ASP A 55 9.21 34.27 0.98
N PRO A 56 7.99 34.64 1.41
CA PRO A 56 7.01 33.69 1.93
C PRO A 56 6.65 32.55 0.98
N LEU A 57 6.62 32.79 -0.35
CA LEU A 57 6.32 31.74 -1.34
C LEU A 57 7.49 30.77 -1.47
N ALA A 58 8.72 31.27 -1.45
CA ALA A 58 9.92 30.43 -1.44
C ALA A 58 10.02 29.59 -0.15
N VAL A 59 9.70 30.19 1.01
CA VAL A 59 9.66 29.48 2.29
C VAL A 59 8.59 28.40 2.29
N ALA A 60 7.37 28.70 1.80
CA ALA A 60 6.28 27.73 1.73
C ALA A 60 6.64 26.54 0.82
N TYR A 61 7.24 26.81 -0.34
CA TYR A 61 7.72 25.77 -1.26
C TYR A 61 8.73 24.83 -0.57
N HIS A 62 9.74 25.39 0.09
CA HIS A 62 10.74 24.58 0.78
C HIS A 62 10.16 23.81 1.98
N LEU A 63 9.20 24.39 2.70
CA LEU A 63 8.53 23.71 3.82
C LEU A 63 7.72 22.49 3.34
N ILE A 64 7.07 22.57 2.18
CA ILE A 64 6.35 21.44 1.58
C ILE A 64 7.32 20.32 1.22
N ILE A 65 8.45 20.65 0.60
CA ILE A 65 9.50 19.68 0.26
C ILE A 65 10.06 19.01 1.53
N ASP A 66 10.40 19.79 2.55
CA ASP A 66 10.94 19.26 3.80
C ASP A 66 9.95 18.32 4.50
N ASN A 67 8.66 18.68 4.53
CA ASN A 67 7.62 17.81 5.09
C ASN A 67 7.47 16.50 4.30
N ARG A 68 7.48 16.54 2.96
CA ARG A 68 7.44 15.33 2.13
C ARG A 68 8.63 14.43 2.40
N ARG A 69 9.82 15.01 2.55
CA ARG A 69 11.03 14.28 2.92
C ARG A 69 10.90 13.60 4.28
N ILE A 70 10.46 14.33 5.31
CA ILE A 70 10.25 13.78 6.66
C ILE A 70 9.25 12.61 6.62
N MET A 71 8.16 12.75 5.88
CA MET A 71 7.18 11.67 5.71
C MET A 71 7.78 10.44 5.02
N ASN A 72 8.60 10.65 3.99
CA ASN A 72 9.27 9.60 3.26
C ASN A 72 10.38 8.90 4.06
N GLU A 73 11.02 9.59 5.00
CA GLU A 73 11.96 8.97 5.96
C GLU A 73 11.20 8.17 7.04
N ALA A 74 10.00 8.60 7.40
CA ALA A 74 9.13 7.94 8.39
C ALA A 74 8.17 6.89 7.79
N LYS A 75 8.62 6.06 6.83
CA LYS A 75 7.73 5.10 6.13
C LYS A 75 6.99 4.15 7.06
N ASP A 76 7.62 3.71 8.15
CA ASP A 76 7.02 2.80 9.13
C ASP A 76 5.81 3.40 9.88
N PHE A 77 5.64 4.72 9.85
CA PHE A 77 4.46 5.38 10.40
C PHE A 77 3.24 5.24 9.47
N TYR A 78 3.45 5.30 8.15
CA TYR A 78 2.39 5.30 7.15
C TYR A 78 2.13 3.92 6.53
N LEU A 79 3.12 3.04 6.55
CA LEU A 79 3.08 1.72 5.93
C LEU A 79 3.42 0.63 6.94
N ALA A 80 2.71 -0.49 6.85
CA ALA A 80 3.06 -1.68 7.59
C ALA A 80 4.21 -2.41 6.89
N SER A 81 5.30 -2.65 7.61
CA SER A 81 6.42 -3.45 7.13
C SER A 81 6.04 -4.94 7.13
N SER A 82 6.51 -5.68 6.11
CA SER A 82 6.36 -7.14 6.09
C SER A 82 7.15 -7.78 7.24
N PRO A 83 6.61 -8.82 7.91
CA PRO A 83 7.38 -9.59 8.87
C PRO A 83 8.65 -10.18 8.23
N PRO A 84 9.73 -10.41 9.00
CA PRO A 84 10.91 -11.08 8.48
C PRO A 84 10.57 -12.48 7.96
N ASP A 85 11.19 -12.88 6.84
CA ASP A 85 11.03 -14.23 6.30
C ASP A 85 11.41 -15.27 7.35
N SER A 86 10.57 -16.29 7.50
CA SER A 86 10.61 -17.33 8.52
C SER A 86 11.85 -18.26 8.48
N ALA A 87 12.95 -17.86 7.86
CA ALA A 87 14.22 -18.57 7.89
C ALA A 87 15.02 -18.33 9.17
N SER A 88 14.66 -17.34 10.00
CA SER A 88 15.34 -17.02 11.27
C SER A 88 14.76 -17.73 12.51
N PHE A 89 13.81 -18.66 12.35
CA PHE A 89 13.17 -19.36 13.48
C PHE A 89 14.08 -20.29 14.30
N LEU A 90 15.37 -20.42 13.96
CA LEU A 90 16.28 -21.36 14.65
C LEU A 90 17.50 -20.75 15.31
N ASP A 91 17.85 -19.48 15.11
CA ASP A 91 19.04 -18.94 15.77
C ASP A 91 19.02 -17.42 15.72
N ASP A 92 18.43 -16.76 16.72
CA ASP A 92 19.12 -15.66 17.42
C ASP A 92 18.25 -15.15 18.58
N GLN A 93 18.77 -15.25 19.80
CA GLN A 93 18.13 -14.77 21.03
C GLN A 93 18.25 -13.24 21.18
N HIS A 94 18.52 -12.50 20.09
CA HIS A 94 18.82 -11.06 20.11
C HIS A 94 17.96 -10.19 19.18
N PHE A 95 17.07 -10.73 18.34
CA PHE A 95 16.11 -9.93 17.57
C PHE A 95 14.74 -9.86 18.24
N VAL A 96 14.69 -9.27 19.44
CA VAL A 96 13.42 -8.75 19.98
C VAL A 96 13.10 -7.43 19.29
N SER A 97 12.64 -7.50 18.04
CA SER A 97 11.90 -6.37 17.45
C SER A 97 10.80 -6.01 18.44
N ARG A 98 10.82 -4.77 18.95
CA ARG A 98 9.82 -4.33 19.94
C ARG A 98 8.43 -4.48 19.31
N VAL A 99 7.68 -5.44 19.82
CA VAL A 99 6.28 -5.65 19.43
C VAL A 99 5.50 -4.39 19.79
N HIS A 100 4.68 -3.90 18.86
CA HIS A 100 3.79 -2.77 19.12
C HIS A 100 2.91 -3.05 20.36
N PRO A 101 2.82 -2.15 21.36
CA PRO A 101 2.13 -2.42 22.62
C PRO A 101 0.70 -2.94 22.45
N GLU A 102 -0.05 -2.41 21.49
CA GLU A 102 -1.43 -2.82 21.20
C GLU A 102 -1.54 -4.23 20.58
N ARG A 103 -0.45 -4.81 20.07
CA ARG A 103 -0.43 -6.17 19.50
C ARG A 103 -0.15 -7.23 20.55
N VAL A 104 0.38 -6.87 21.72
CA VAL A 104 0.79 -7.82 22.77
C VAL A 104 -0.37 -8.70 23.27
N PRO A 105 -1.58 -8.19 23.54
CA PRO A 105 -2.69 -9.04 24.01
C PRO A 105 -3.09 -10.13 23.02
N PHE A 106 -3.08 -9.83 21.71
CA PHE A 106 -3.44 -10.77 20.67
C PHE A 106 -2.40 -11.88 20.49
N LEU A 107 -1.11 -11.55 20.59
CA LEU A 107 -0.02 -12.52 20.47
C LEU A 107 0.01 -13.52 21.62
N LEU A 108 -0.21 -13.06 22.85
CA LEU A 108 -0.26 -13.93 24.03
C LEU A 108 -1.43 -14.93 23.95
N ALA A 109 -2.54 -14.56 23.33
CA ALA A 109 -3.67 -15.45 23.10
C ALA A 109 -3.41 -16.52 22.00
N GLU A 110 -2.47 -16.28 21.08
CA GLU A 110 -2.23 -17.13 19.91
C GLU A 110 -1.05 -18.12 20.09
N ALA A 111 -0.18 -17.92 21.08
CA ALA A 111 1.08 -18.64 21.29
C ALA A 111 1.00 -20.11 21.77
N ALA A 112 -0.19 -20.73 21.83
CA ALA A 112 -0.29 -22.16 22.12
C ALA A 112 0.20 -22.99 20.90
N PRO A 113 1.15 -23.92 21.06
CA PRO A 113 1.78 -24.62 19.94
C PRO A 113 0.76 -25.52 19.23
N ARG A 114 0.67 -25.44 17.90
CA ARG A 114 -0.21 -26.29 17.09
C ARG A 114 0.60 -27.08 16.05
N PRO A 115 0.31 -28.38 15.84
CA PRO A 115 0.97 -29.19 14.82
C PRO A 115 0.65 -28.69 13.40
N ARG A 116 1.66 -28.79 12.52
CA ARG A 116 1.66 -28.33 11.13
C ARG A 116 0.46 -28.84 10.31
N HIS A 117 -0.21 -27.94 9.58
CA HIS A 117 -1.34 -28.22 8.69
C HIS A 117 -0.92 -29.03 7.45
N THR A 118 -1.65 -30.10 7.15
CA THR A 118 -1.74 -30.71 5.82
C THR A 118 -2.90 -30.09 5.03
N LEU A 119 -2.84 -30.19 3.69
CA LEU A 119 -3.69 -29.53 2.68
C LEU A 119 -5.22 -29.81 2.76
N ASP A 120 -5.69 -30.52 3.78
CA ASP A 120 -7.03 -31.16 3.79
C ASP A 120 -8.17 -30.26 4.32
N GLU A 121 -7.88 -28.99 4.62
CA GLU A 121 -8.82 -28.10 5.33
C GLU A 121 -9.73 -27.24 4.42
N LEU A 122 -9.75 -27.49 3.12
CA LEU A 122 -10.62 -26.78 2.16
C LEU A 122 -12.05 -27.34 2.08
N ASN A 123 -12.42 -28.32 2.92
CA ASN A 123 -13.77 -28.88 2.93
C ASN A 123 -14.68 -28.17 3.97
N PRO A 124 -15.71 -27.42 3.55
CA PRO A 124 -16.61 -26.70 4.46
C PRO A 124 -17.50 -27.60 5.34
N GLN A 125 -17.50 -28.93 5.16
CA GLN A 125 -18.41 -29.82 5.89
C GLN A 125 -17.91 -30.37 7.23
N LYS A 126 -16.65 -30.17 7.64
CA LYS A 126 -16.19 -30.68 8.93
C LYS A 126 -15.16 -29.75 9.56
N SER A 127 -15.56 -29.01 10.58
CA SER A 127 -14.59 -28.57 11.58
C SER A 127 -15.30 -27.99 12.82
N LYS A 128 -15.48 -28.86 13.83
CA LYS A 128 -15.84 -28.51 15.21
C LYS A 128 -14.54 -28.27 16.00
N HIS A 129 -13.99 -27.06 15.96
CA HIS A 129 -12.93 -26.67 16.89
C HIS A 129 -13.11 -25.20 17.32
N PRO A 130 -13.25 -24.93 18.64
CA PRO A 130 -13.29 -23.58 19.20
C PRO A 130 -11.86 -23.14 19.46
N GLY A 131 -11.25 -22.55 18.46
CA GLY A 131 -10.00 -21.81 18.56
C GLY A 131 -10.05 -20.76 17.48
N VAL A 132 -9.67 -19.52 17.79
CA VAL A 132 -9.70 -18.42 16.82
C VAL A 132 -8.95 -18.87 15.56
N ARG A 133 -9.71 -19.12 14.49
CA ARG A 133 -9.14 -19.48 13.20
C ARG A 133 -8.74 -18.19 12.54
N ARG A 134 -7.52 -18.15 12.00
CA ARG A 134 -7.14 -17.06 11.11
C ARG A 134 -8.09 -17.08 9.93
N ALA A 135 -8.81 -15.98 9.74
CA ALA A 135 -9.64 -15.82 8.57
C ALA A 135 -8.73 -15.79 7.33
N LYS A 136 -8.95 -16.74 6.42
CA LYS A 136 -8.28 -16.73 5.12
C LYS A 136 -9.16 -16.00 4.12
N TRP A 137 -8.74 -14.80 3.73
CA TRP A 137 -9.43 -14.00 2.73
C TRP A 137 -9.34 -14.66 1.34
N HIS A 138 -10.42 -14.55 0.57
CA HIS A 138 -10.48 -14.97 -0.83
C HIS A 138 -11.11 -13.86 -1.69
N LEU A 139 -10.58 -13.68 -2.90
CA LEU A 139 -11.11 -12.71 -3.85
C LEU A 139 -12.45 -13.21 -4.41
N GLY A 140 -13.51 -12.42 -4.21
CA GLY A 140 -14.85 -12.69 -4.71
C GLY A 140 -15.43 -14.03 -4.24
N ILE A 141 -16.32 -14.59 -5.08
CA ILE A 141 -16.92 -15.92 -4.90
C ILE A 141 -16.42 -16.87 -6.00
N ARG A 142 -16.36 -18.18 -5.72
CA ARG A 142 -15.92 -19.22 -6.65
C ARG A 142 -17.04 -20.22 -6.90
N SER A 143 -17.24 -20.61 -8.16
CA SER A 143 -18.18 -21.65 -8.56
C SER A 143 -17.52 -22.64 -9.51
N GLN A 144 -17.84 -23.92 -9.36
CA GLN A 144 -17.40 -25.00 -10.25
C GLN A 144 -18.40 -25.28 -11.40
N SER A 145 -19.47 -24.50 -11.49
CA SER A 145 -20.48 -24.63 -12.56
C SER A 145 -19.94 -24.16 -13.91
N ARG A 146 -20.65 -24.46 -15.00
CA ARG A 146 -20.23 -24.00 -16.33
C ARG A 146 -20.33 -22.47 -16.41
N PRO A 147 -19.41 -21.79 -17.12
CA PRO A 147 -19.41 -20.32 -17.21
C PRO A 147 -20.77 -19.72 -17.62
N ASN A 148 -21.44 -20.34 -18.59
CA ASN A 148 -22.75 -19.89 -19.06
C ASN A 148 -23.84 -19.99 -17.99
N ASP A 149 -23.82 -21.05 -17.18
CA ASP A 149 -24.80 -21.27 -16.11
C ASP A 149 -24.58 -20.24 -14.99
N ILE A 150 -23.32 -19.95 -14.67
CA ILE A 150 -22.96 -18.91 -13.69
C ILE A 150 -23.47 -17.55 -14.15
N MET A 151 -23.21 -17.17 -15.41
CA MET A 151 -23.65 -15.88 -15.95
C MET A 151 -25.18 -15.76 -15.99
N ALA A 152 -25.88 -16.85 -16.32
CA ALA A 152 -27.34 -16.88 -16.30
C ALA A 152 -27.91 -16.65 -14.89
N GLU A 153 -27.33 -17.31 -13.89
CA GLU A 153 -27.73 -17.13 -12.49
C GLU A 153 -27.43 -15.73 -11.96
N VAL A 154 -26.29 -15.13 -12.35
CA VAL A 154 -25.97 -13.74 -12.01
C VAL A 154 -26.99 -12.77 -12.63
N CYS A 155 -27.32 -12.93 -13.93
CA CYS A 155 -28.36 -12.13 -14.59
C CYS A 155 -29.73 -12.30 -13.91
N ARG A 156 -30.09 -13.53 -13.53
CA ARG A 156 -31.35 -13.82 -12.82
C ARG A 156 -31.39 -13.09 -11.47
N ALA A 157 -30.31 -13.14 -10.70
CA ALA A 157 -30.21 -12.47 -9.41
C ALA A 157 -30.26 -10.94 -9.55
N MET A 158 -29.54 -10.35 -10.49
CA MET A 158 -29.58 -8.90 -10.75
C MET A 158 -30.99 -8.44 -11.14
N LYS A 159 -31.70 -9.21 -11.99
CA LYS A 159 -33.10 -8.93 -12.34
C LYS A 159 -34.01 -8.95 -11.11
N GLN A 160 -33.85 -9.97 -10.26
CA GLN A 160 -34.66 -10.13 -9.04
C GLN A 160 -34.45 -8.97 -8.07
N LEU A 161 -33.25 -8.40 -8.03
CA LEU A 161 -32.91 -7.23 -7.22
C LEU A 161 -33.28 -5.90 -7.89
N GLY A 162 -33.79 -5.92 -9.12
CA GLY A 162 -34.18 -4.71 -9.86
C GLY A 162 -32.99 -3.88 -10.36
N TYR A 163 -31.80 -4.48 -10.48
CA TYR A 163 -30.66 -3.81 -11.07
C TYR A 163 -30.73 -3.83 -12.60
N GLU A 164 -30.19 -2.78 -13.21
CA GLU A 164 -29.97 -2.70 -14.64
C GLU A 164 -28.51 -3.01 -14.93
N TRP A 165 -28.22 -3.68 -16.04
CA TRP A 165 -26.86 -4.04 -16.44
C TRP A 165 -26.71 -4.04 -17.95
N LYS A 166 -25.49 -3.83 -18.42
CA LYS A 166 -25.10 -3.97 -19.82
C LYS A 166 -24.04 -5.05 -19.98
N VAL A 167 -24.28 -5.99 -20.89
CA VAL A 167 -23.29 -7.01 -21.25
C VAL A 167 -22.20 -6.37 -22.09
N ARG A 168 -20.94 -6.44 -21.62
CA ARG A 168 -19.77 -5.96 -22.34
C ARG A 168 -19.05 -7.08 -23.09
N ASN A 169 -18.99 -8.27 -22.50
CA ASN A 169 -18.52 -9.51 -23.13
C ASN A 169 -19.16 -10.73 -22.43
N SER A 170 -18.95 -11.93 -22.96
CA SER A 170 -19.52 -13.19 -22.47
C SER A 170 -19.33 -13.48 -20.98
N GLY A 171 -18.31 -12.89 -20.33
CA GLY A 171 -18.07 -13.00 -18.89
C GLY A 171 -18.00 -11.67 -18.13
N ALA A 172 -18.41 -10.55 -18.76
CA ALA A 172 -18.29 -9.22 -18.17
C ALA A 172 -19.57 -8.41 -18.34
N MET A 173 -20.10 -7.92 -17.23
CA MET A 173 -21.26 -7.02 -17.17
C MET A 173 -20.90 -5.82 -16.29
N GLY A 174 -21.53 -4.68 -16.56
CA GLY A 174 -21.41 -3.48 -15.73
C GLY A 174 -22.47 -2.46 -16.09
#